data_AF-A0A7X7SGG6-F1
#
_entry.id   AF-A0A7X7SGG6-F1
#
_cell.length_a   1.000
_cell.length_b   1.000
_cell.length_c   1.000
_cell.angle_alpha   90.00
_cell.angle_beta   90.00
_cell.angle_gamma   90.00
#
_symmetry.space_group_name_H-M   'P 1'
#
loop_
_entity.id
_entity.type
_entity.pdbx_description
1 polymer ?
#
loop_
_entity_poly.entity_id
_entity_poly.type
_entity_poly.pdbx_seq_one_letter_code
_entity_poly.pdbx_strand_id
1 'polypeptide(L)'
;MSLDVRLTTAEREAIRDRARVLSVKPSAWARAVMLDALDQRHALEAAMQQTARETPTPELAEAVEQLRRVGVNLNQTLRKGQAVDTSLLRAVLGAVSEVRAALGDRTAS
;
A
#
# COMPACT_ATOMS: atom_id res chain seq x y z
N MET A 1 -26.64 24.30 8.62
CA MET A 1 -26.23 24.29 7.21
C MET A 1 -26.91 23.09 6.52
N SER A 2 -27.59 23.30 5.40
CA SER A 2 -28.30 22.24 4.66
C SER A 2 -27.54 21.92 3.37
N LEU A 3 -27.42 20.64 3.04
CA LEU A 3 -26.84 20.17 1.78
C LEU A 3 -27.98 19.79 0.84
N ASP A 4 -27.99 20.32 -0.39
CA ASP A 4 -28.93 19.88 -1.42
C ASP A 4 -28.26 18.83 -2.32
N VAL A 5 -28.91 17.69 -2.51
CA VAL A 5 -28.36 16.54 -3.23
C VAL A 5 -29.35 16.09 -4.28
N ARG A 6 -28.90 16.09 -5.54
CA ARG A 6 -29.70 15.58 -6.66
C ARG A 6 -29.68 14.06 -6.63
N LEU A 7 -30.86 13.49 -6.50
CA LEU A 7 -31.10 12.05 -6.55
C LEU A 7 -32.08 11.76 -7.68
N THR A 8 -31.94 10.60 -8.29
CA THR A 8 -32.95 9.99 -9.14
C THR A 8 -34.14 9.53 -8.31
N THR A 9 -35.25 9.19 -8.98
CA THR A 9 -36.43 8.62 -8.29
C THR A 9 -36.10 7.28 -7.64
N ALA A 10 -35.33 6.42 -8.32
CA ALA A 10 -34.92 5.11 -7.80
C ALA A 10 -34.05 5.23 -6.55
N GLU A 11 -33.07 6.15 -6.54
CA GLU A 11 -32.23 6.39 -5.36
C GLU A 11 -33.06 6.90 -4.17
N ARG A 12 -34.01 7.81 -4.40
CA ARG A 12 -34.93 8.29 -3.35
C ARG A 12 -35.79 7.17 -2.76
N GLU A 13 -36.25 6.25 -3.60
CA GLU A 13 -37.04 5.12 -3.16
C GLU A 13 -36.21 4.14 -2.32
N ALA A 14 -35.02 3.76 -2.82
CA ALA A 14 -34.10 2.89 -2.10
C ALA A 14 -33.74 3.47 -0.70
N ILE A 15 -33.48 4.77 -0.60
CA ILE A 15 -33.21 5.45 0.67
C ILE A 15 -34.43 5.36 1.60
N ARG A 16 -35.64 5.62 1.10
CA ARG A 16 -36.87 5.57 1.91
C ARG A 16 -37.15 4.16 2.41
N ASP A 17 -37.00 3.15 1.56
CA ASP A 17 -37.25 1.75 1.93
C ASP A 17 -36.25 1.28 2.96
N ARG A 18 -34.96 1.61 2.79
CA ARG A 18 -33.92 1.23 3.74
C ARG A 18 -34.08 1.92 5.10
N ALA A 19 -34.46 3.20 5.09
CA ALA A 19 -34.76 3.94 6.31
C ALA A 19 -36.01 3.41 7.02
N ARG A 20 -37.04 2.99 6.26
CA ARG A 20 -38.27 2.38 6.80
C ARG A 20 -37.97 1.07 7.53
N VAL A 21 -37.16 0.18 6.94
CA VAL A 21 -36.74 -1.09 7.57
C VAL A 21 -36.07 -0.85 8.94
N LEU A 22 -35.33 0.24 9.06
CA LEU A 22 -34.61 0.61 10.29
C LEU A 22 -35.40 1.56 11.19
N SER A 23 -36.66 1.91 10.85
CA SER A 23 -37.51 2.85 11.57
C SER A 23 -36.87 4.22 11.84
N VAL A 24 -36.04 4.71 10.91
CA VAL A 24 -35.39 6.03 11.00
C VAL A 24 -35.86 6.97 9.89
N LYS A 25 -35.57 8.26 10.03
CA LYS A 25 -35.82 9.24 8.95
C LYS A 25 -34.88 8.98 7.77
N PRO A 26 -35.36 9.07 6.51
CA PRO A 26 -34.52 8.94 5.31
C PRO A 26 -33.25 9.82 5.32
N SER A 27 -33.36 11.06 5.80
CA SER A 27 -32.22 11.97 5.91
C SER A 27 -31.21 11.56 6.99
N ALA A 28 -31.68 10.99 8.10
CA ALA A 28 -30.82 10.48 9.16
C ALA A 28 -30.05 9.24 8.68
N TRP A 29 -30.74 8.34 7.98
CA TRP A 29 -30.11 7.18 7.36
C TRP A 29 -29.05 7.58 6.32
N ALA A 30 -29.39 8.48 5.40
CA ALA A 30 -28.47 8.96 4.38
C ALA A 30 -27.23 9.64 5.00
N ARG A 31 -27.43 10.46 6.05
CA ARG A 31 -26.34 11.07 6.80
C ARG A 31 -25.43 10.02 7.45
N ALA A 32 -26.00 9.00 8.09
CA ALA A 32 -25.22 7.95 8.74
C ALA A 32 -24.35 7.18 7.73
N VAL A 33 -24.90 6.84 6.56
CA VAL A 33 -24.15 6.16 5.49
C VAL A 33 -23.04 7.05 4.93
N MET A 34 -23.30 8.35 4.73
CA MET A 34 -22.26 9.29 4.28
C MET A 34 -21.11 9.40 5.30
N LEU A 35 -21.43 9.46 6.60
CA LEU A 35 -20.41 9.51 7.65
C LEU A 35 -19.63 8.20 7.75
N ASP A 36 -20.30 7.05 7.69
CA ASP A 36 -19.66 5.73 7.69
C ASP A 36 -18.71 5.57 6.50
N ALA A 37 -19.10 6.01 5.30
CA ALA A 37 -18.23 5.99 4.13
C ALA A 37 -17.01 6.92 4.29
N LEU A 38 -17.16 8.07 4.95
CA LEU A 38 -16.04 8.96 5.26
C LEU A 38 -15.11 8.32 6.30
N ASP A 39 -15.65 7.73 7.35
CA ASP A 39 -14.88 7.06 8.40
C ASP A 39 -14.10 5.86 7.84
N GLN A 40 -14.69 5.06 6.95
CA GLN A 40 -14.00 3.97 6.26
C GLN A 40 -12.83 4.48 5.41
N ARG A 41 -13.00 5.61 4.71
CA ARG A 41 -11.91 6.24 3.93
C ARG A 41 -10.80 6.75 4.85
N HIS A 42 -11.14 7.41 5.94
CA HIS A 42 -10.15 7.86 6.92
C HIS A 42 -9.41 6.67 7.57
N ALA A 43 -10.09 5.56 7.84
CA ALA A 43 -9.45 4.35 8.37
C ALA A 43 -8.46 3.74 7.35
N LEU A 44 -8.85 3.69 6.08
CA LEU A 44 -7.96 3.24 5.00
C LEU A 44 -6.76 4.18 4.84
N GLU A 45 -6.99 5.49 4.83
CA GLU A 45 -5.92 6.49 4.75
C GLU A 45 -4.99 6.42 5.96
N ALA A 46 -5.52 6.22 7.17
CA ALA A 46 -4.73 6.02 8.37
C ALA A 46 -3.90 4.73 8.28
N ALA A 47 -4.44 3.64 7.76
CA ALA A 47 -3.71 2.39 7.53
C ALA A 47 -2.61 2.56 6.48
N MET A 48 -2.89 3.27 5.39
CA MET A 48 -1.90 3.59 4.36
C MET A 48 -0.81 4.51 4.90
N GLN A 49 -1.16 5.52 5.70
CA GLN A 49 -0.20 6.40 6.36
C GLN A 49 0.63 5.63 7.40
N GLN A 50 0.04 4.72 8.14
CA GLN A 50 0.76 3.86 9.09
C GLN A 50 1.77 2.98 8.35
N THR A 51 1.35 2.35 7.24
CA THR A 51 2.23 1.56 6.37
C THR A 51 3.33 2.42 5.74
N ALA A 52 3.02 3.67 5.34
CA ALA A 52 4.00 4.60 4.78
C ALA A 52 4.95 5.17 5.84
N ARG A 53 4.52 5.26 7.10
CA ARG A 53 5.33 5.66 8.27
C ARG A 53 6.25 4.55 8.75
N GLU A 54 6.05 3.31 8.32
CA GLU A 54 7.08 2.26 8.34
C GLU A 54 8.15 2.57 7.27
N THR A 55 8.65 3.81 7.27
CA THR A 55 9.80 4.22 6.49
C THR A 55 10.94 3.25 6.84
N PRO A 56 11.59 2.62 5.85
CA PRO A 56 12.81 1.86 6.09
C PRO A 56 13.76 2.72 6.93
N THR A 57 14.40 2.13 7.95
CA THR A 57 15.39 2.89 8.72
C THR A 57 16.46 3.46 7.77
N PRO A 58 17.07 4.61 8.07
CA PRO A 58 18.10 5.20 7.20
C PRO A 58 19.19 4.21 6.79
N GLU A 59 19.60 3.34 7.71
CA GLU A 59 20.58 2.28 7.50
C GLU A 59 20.09 1.24 6.48
N LEU A 60 18.79 0.92 6.52
CA LEU A 60 18.18 -0.01 5.59
C LEU A 60 18.03 0.60 4.19
N ALA A 61 17.65 1.88 4.11
CA ALA A 61 17.61 2.62 2.85
C ALA A 61 19.01 2.68 2.19
N GLU A 62 20.05 2.88 3.00
CA GLU A 62 21.44 2.84 2.54
C GLU A 62 21.82 1.44 2.03
N ALA A 63 21.54 0.38 2.80
CA ALA A 63 21.84 -1.00 2.39
C ALA A 63 21.15 -1.38 1.06
N VAL A 64 19.88 -0.98 0.87
CA VAL A 64 19.13 -1.20 -0.37
C VAL A 64 19.75 -0.44 -1.55
N GLU A 65 20.17 0.80 -1.33
CA GLU A 65 20.83 1.60 -2.37
C GLU A 65 22.21 1.02 -2.75
N GLN A 66 22.98 0.49 -1.79
CA GLN A 66 24.23 -0.22 -2.08
C GLN A 66 23.98 -1.48 -2.91
N LEU A 67 22.96 -2.28 -2.57
CA LEU A 67 22.58 -3.44 -3.37
C LEU A 67 22.17 -3.07 -4.80
N ARG A 68 21.40 -1.98 -4.97
CA ARG A 68 21.02 -1.47 -6.29
C ARG A 68 22.26 -1.12 -7.12
N ARG A 69 23.25 -0.47 -6.53
CA ARG A 69 24.52 -0.12 -7.19
C ARG A 69 25.32 -1.35 -7.61
N VAL A 70 25.42 -2.35 -6.75
CA VAL A 70 26.07 -3.63 -7.08
C VAL A 70 25.38 -4.29 -8.26
N GLY A 71 24.05 -4.36 -8.27
CA GLY A 71 23.28 -4.93 -9.38
C GLY A 71 23.49 -4.19 -10.71
N VAL A 72 23.52 -2.85 -10.69
CA VAL A 72 23.81 -2.03 -11.88
C VAL A 72 25.21 -2.31 -12.41
N ASN A 73 26.22 -2.36 -11.55
CA ASN A 73 27.59 -2.62 -11.96
C ASN A 73 27.75 -4.02 -12.57
N LEU A 74 27.14 -5.03 -11.96
CA LEU A 74 27.12 -6.40 -12.50
C LEU A 74 26.47 -6.45 -13.89
N ASN A 75 25.34 -5.78 -14.07
CA ASN A 75 24.65 -5.72 -15.37
C ASN A 75 25.50 -5.00 -16.43
N GLN A 76 26.23 -3.95 -16.05
CA GLN A 76 27.17 -3.29 -16.95
C GLN A 76 28.35 -4.19 -17.34
N THR A 77 28.92 -4.93 -16.39
CA THR A 77 30.01 -5.89 -16.65
C THR A 77 29.57 -7.01 -17.60
N LEU A 78 28.36 -7.57 -17.39
CA LEU A 78 27.76 -8.55 -18.30
C LEU A 78 27.57 -7.98 -19.71
N ARG A 79 27.04 -6.76 -19.84
CA ARG A 79 26.87 -6.09 -21.15
C ARG A 79 28.19 -5.85 -21.88
N LYS A 80 29.30 -5.68 -21.15
CA LYS A 80 30.65 -5.53 -21.71
C LYS A 80 31.30 -6.86 -22.10
N GLY A 81 30.60 -7.99 -21.93
CA GLY A 81 31.11 -9.32 -22.24
C GLY A 81 32.23 -9.79 -21.31
N GLN A 82 32.42 -9.13 -20.16
CA GLN A 82 33.43 -9.53 -19.19
C GLN A 82 32.92 -10.71 -18.36
N ALA A 83 33.78 -11.73 -18.19
CA ALA A 83 33.44 -12.89 -17.38
C ALA A 83 33.27 -12.47 -15.90
N VAL A 84 32.07 -12.72 -15.35
CA VAL A 84 31.82 -12.60 -13.91
C VAL A 84 32.15 -13.95 -13.29
N ASP A 85 33.12 -13.97 -12.38
CA ASP A 85 33.50 -15.23 -11.73
C ASP A 85 32.37 -15.74 -10.82
N THR A 86 32.23 -17.07 -10.77
CA THR A 86 31.20 -17.76 -10.01
C THR A 86 31.39 -17.58 -8.49
N SER A 87 32.63 -17.37 -8.03
CA SER A 87 32.90 -17.08 -6.61
C SER A 87 32.34 -15.72 -6.20
N LEU A 88 32.51 -14.70 -7.05
CA LEU A 88 31.97 -13.35 -6.83
C LEU A 88 30.44 -13.35 -6.82
N LEU A 89 29.82 -14.11 -7.74
CA LEU A 89 28.36 -14.22 -7.79
C LEU A 89 27.79 -14.88 -6.53
N ARG A 90 28.45 -15.92 -6.00
CA ARG A 90 28.04 -16.56 -4.74
C ARG A 90 28.20 -15.64 -3.53
N ALA A 91 29.27 -14.85 -3.48
CA ALA A 91 29.47 -13.88 -2.41
C ALA A 91 28.36 -12.79 -2.42
N VAL A 92 28.02 -12.26 -3.59
CA VAL A 92 26.93 -11.29 -3.75
C VAL A 92 25.58 -11.88 -3.37
N LEU A 93 25.29 -13.11 -3.78
CA LEU A 93 24.05 -13.81 -3.42
C LEU A 93 23.91 -14.02 -1.90
N GLY A 94 25.03 -14.34 -1.22
CA GLY A 94 25.08 -14.43 0.24
C GLY A 94 24.72 -13.11 0.92
N ALA A 95 25.40 -12.03 0.52
CA ALA A 95 25.14 -10.69 1.07
C ALA A 95 23.70 -10.21 0.82
N VAL A 96 23.13 -10.47 -0.37
CA VAL A 96 21.73 -10.16 -0.69
C VAL A 96 20.78 -10.97 0.19
N SER A 97 21.09 -12.24 0.45
CA SER A 97 20.25 -13.12 1.29
C SER A 97 20.26 -12.67 2.75
N GLU A 98 21.39 -12.19 3.26
CA GLU A 98 21.50 -11.61 4.61
C GLU A 98 20.67 -10.32 4.73
N VAL A 99 20.74 -9.43 3.74
CA VAL A 99 19.91 -8.21 3.71
C VAL A 99 18.43 -8.54 3.61
N ARG A 100 18.06 -9.55 2.81
CA ARG A 100 16.68 -10.03 2.69
C ARG A 100 16.16 -10.61 4.01
N ALA A 101 16.98 -11.38 4.71
CA ALA A 101 16.64 -11.92 6.03
C ALA A 101 16.44 -10.80 7.07
N ALA A 102 17.32 -9.79 7.07
CA ALA A 102 17.21 -8.62 7.95
C ALA A 102 15.95 -7.77 7.67
N LEU A 103 15.46 -7.78 6.43
CA LEU A 103 14.25 -7.09 5.99
C LEU A 103 12.93 -7.76 6.39
N GLY A 104 13.00 -8.96 6.99
CA GLY A 104 11.85 -9.82 7.20
C GLY A 104 11.39 -10.40 5.86
N ASP A 105 11.83 -11.62 5.57
CA ASP A 105 11.64 -12.30 4.29
C ASP A 105 10.13 -12.50 3.98
N ARG A 106 9.49 -11.51 3.36
CA ARG A 106 8.04 -11.48 3.05
C ARG A 106 7.69 -12.14 1.71
N THR A 107 8.67 -12.60 0.94
CA THR A 107 8.47 -13.20 -0.40
C THR A 107 8.45 -14.73 -0.41
N ALA A 108 8.51 -15.38 0.75
CA ALA A 108 8.21 -16.80 0.90
C ALA A 108 6.79 -16.98 1.44
N SER A 109 5.79 -16.75 0.58
CA SER A 109 4.41 -17.20 0.74
C SER A 109 3.79 -17.43 -0.63
#